data_AF-A0A067CVP7-F1
#
_entry.id   AF-A0A067CVP7-F1
#
_cell.length_a   1.000
_cell.length_b   1.000
_cell.length_c   1.000
_cell.angle_alpha   90.00
_cell.angle_beta   90.00
_cell.angle_gamma   90.00
#
_symmetry.space_group_name_H-M   'P 1'
#
loop_
_entity.id
_entity.type
_entity.pdbx_description
1 polymer ?
#
loop_
_entity_poly.entity_id
_entity_poly.type
_entity_poly.pdbx_seq_one_letter_code
_entity_poly.pdbx_strand_id
1 'polypeptide(L)'
;MPNEYEAKRLARIAENKAMLASLGIDKQIIEKAAPKQRPAAKQLSARGPVRRSSRVQELHPGSIVAVWDAKPVLMRDVVMKLGLHDTPDLLRACLGKELVPGGKLPVVNALKAANPGGVYEQTSLLCTNATVLFACVSAINELGAFSKSATTKDISLAWKTTNAKRYEQLNRRLYRAARVSAATSNGKPLHLFVCFGATNARVVYAGRLALAQSPAKTEKKKKMFFFQLVDGKKLSKGVLSAMLQR
;
A
#
# COMPACT_ATOMS: atom_id res chain seq x y z
N MET A 1 -36.24 27.25 -29.33
CA MET A 1 -36.10 25.78 -29.44
C MET A 1 -35.18 25.33 -28.31
N PRO A 2 -35.67 24.63 -27.27
CA PRO A 2 -34.79 24.09 -26.24
C PRO A 2 -33.78 23.14 -26.89
N ASN A 3 -32.50 23.31 -26.56
CA ASN A 3 -31.38 22.60 -27.14
C ASN A 3 -31.56 21.09 -26.93
N GLU A 4 -31.47 20.27 -27.98
CA GLU A 4 -31.69 18.82 -27.93
C GLU A 4 -30.84 18.13 -26.83
N TYR A 5 -29.68 18.74 -26.53
CA TYR A 5 -28.83 18.37 -25.41
C TYR A 5 -29.49 18.55 -24.03
N GLU A 6 -30.19 19.66 -23.80
CA GLU A 6 -30.87 19.92 -22.52
C GLU A 6 -32.03 18.95 -22.29
N ALA A 7 -32.77 18.62 -23.36
CA ALA A 7 -33.83 17.62 -23.29
C ALA A 7 -33.28 16.24 -22.89
N LYS A 8 -32.19 15.79 -23.52
CA LYS A 8 -31.52 14.52 -23.17
C LYS A 8 -30.94 14.52 -21.75
N ARG A 9 -30.40 15.67 -21.31
CA ARG A 9 -29.87 15.82 -19.94
C ARG A 9 -30.98 15.72 -18.90
N LEU A 10 -32.11 16.37 -19.12
CA LEU A 10 -33.26 16.32 -18.20
C LEU A 10 -33.89 14.93 -18.14
N ALA A 11 -34.00 14.23 -19.28
CA ALA A 11 -34.49 12.85 -19.33
C ALA A 11 -33.64 11.89 -18.47
N ARG A 12 -32.30 11.96 -18.58
CA ARG A 12 -31.39 11.16 -17.72
C ARG A 12 -31.52 11.49 -16.24
N ILE A 13 -31.73 12.76 -15.90
CA ILE A 13 -31.93 13.17 -14.50
C ILE A 13 -33.23 12.57 -13.95
N ALA A 14 -34.30 12.58 -14.74
CA ALA A 14 -35.58 12.00 -14.35
C ALA A 14 -35.50 10.47 -14.17
N GLU A 15 -34.83 9.77 -15.09
CA GLU A 15 -34.61 8.32 -15.02
C GLU A 15 -33.81 7.92 -13.77
N ASN A 16 -32.69 8.61 -13.51
CA ASN A 16 -31.89 8.38 -12.31
C ASN A 16 -32.66 8.66 -11.01
N LYS A 17 -33.55 9.67 -11.02
CA LYS A 17 -34.38 10.00 -9.86
C LYS A 17 -35.44 8.92 -9.60
N ALA A 18 -36.07 8.39 -10.65
CA ALA A 18 -37.03 7.29 -10.54
C ALA A 18 -36.36 5.99 -10.05
N MET A 19 -35.17 5.68 -10.57
CA MET A 19 -34.39 4.53 -10.11
C MET A 19 -34.03 4.63 -8.62
N LEU A 20 -33.55 5.79 -8.16
CA LEU A 20 -33.22 6.00 -6.75
C LEU A 20 -34.45 5.89 -5.83
N ALA A 21 -35.62 6.35 -6.29
CA ALA A 21 -36.88 6.19 -5.57
C ALA A 21 -37.31 4.71 -5.47
N SER A 22 -37.17 3.92 -6.55
CA SER A 22 -37.48 2.48 -6.53
C SER A 22 -36.57 1.67 -5.60
N LEU A 23 -35.37 2.18 -5.30
CA LEU A 23 -34.41 1.55 -4.38
C LEU A 23 -34.69 1.88 -2.90
N GLY A 24 -35.75 2.65 -2.61
CA GLY A 24 -36.09 3.05 -1.23
C GLY A 24 -35.05 3.96 -0.58
N ILE A 25 -34.17 4.57 -1.38
CA ILE A 25 -33.15 5.51 -0.90
C ILE A 25 -33.80 6.89 -0.82
N ASP A 26 -34.63 7.09 0.21
CA ASP A 26 -35.03 8.43 0.58
C ASP A 26 -33.78 9.19 1.01
N LYS A 27 -33.37 10.17 0.21
CA LYS A 27 -32.37 11.14 0.62
C LYS A 27 -32.94 11.85 1.83
N GLN A 28 -32.53 11.44 3.02
CA GLN A 28 -32.63 12.26 4.21
C GLN A 28 -31.87 13.55 3.90
N ILE A 29 -32.61 14.55 3.45
CA ILE A 29 -32.18 15.93 3.45
C ILE A 29 -31.97 16.23 4.93
N ILE A 30 -30.72 16.20 5.37
CA ILE A 30 -30.34 16.72 6.68
C ILE A 30 -30.60 18.21 6.60
N GLU A 31 -31.83 18.60 6.94
CA GLU A 31 -32.23 19.97 7.10
C GLU A 31 -31.42 20.57 8.26
N LYS A 32 -30.43 21.39 7.88
CA LYS A 32 -30.01 22.61 8.57
C LYS A 32 -30.12 22.59 10.10
N ALA A 33 -29.24 21.85 10.77
CA ALA A 33 -28.80 22.27 12.10
C ALA A 33 -27.78 23.40 11.91
N ALA A 34 -28.21 24.64 12.14
CA ALA A 34 -27.34 25.80 12.18
C ALA A 34 -26.15 25.55 13.12
N PRO A 35 -24.91 25.94 12.76
CA PRO A 35 -23.77 25.77 13.63
C PRO A 35 -24.00 26.59 14.90
N LYS A 36 -24.13 25.89 16.03
CA LYS A 36 -24.25 26.45 17.37
C LYS A 36 -23.07 27.40 17.59
N GLN A 37 -23.34 28.71 17.70
CA GLN A 37 -22.32 29.72 17.96
C GLN A 37 -21.54 29.33 19.22
N ARG A 38 -20.22 29.20 19.09
CA ARG A 38 -19.33 28.98 20.24
C ARG A 38 -19.33 30.26 21.08
N PRO A 39 -19.40 30.16 22.43
CA PRO A 39 -19.31 31.33 23.27
C PRO A 39 -17.91 31.94 23.14
N ALA A 40 -17.87 33.28 23.10
CA ALA A 40 -16.65 34.06 23.08
C ALA A 40 -15.76 33.69 24.27
N ALA A 41 -14.48 33.41 24.00
CA ALA A 41 -13.49 33.09 25.01
C ALA A 41 -13.35 34.27 25.98
N LYS A 42 -13.66 34.04 27.27
CA LYS A 42 -13.31 34.96 28.35
C LYS A 42 -11.79 35.11 28.37
N GLN A 43 -11.32 36.35 28.26
CA GLN A 43 -9.94 36.73 28.54
C GLN A 43 -9.63 36.37 30.00
N LEU A 44 -8.78 35.38 30.22
CA LEU A 44 -8.14 35.13 31.51
C LEU A 44 -6.77 35.78 31.47
N SER A 45 -6.62 36.74 32.38
CA SER A 45 -5.40 37.48 32.64
C SER A 45 -4.33 36.61 33.31
N ALA A 46 -3.08 36.98 32.99
CA ALA A 46 -1.88 36.94 33.83
C ALA A 46 -1.25 35.61 34.28
N ARG A 47 -0.03 35.41 33.76
CA ARG A 47 1.19 34.94 34.43
C ARG A 47 1.19 33.53 35.06
N GLY A 48 1.59 32.57 34.23
CA GLY A 48 2.34 31.37 34.65
C GLY A 48 3.29 30.94 33.53
N PRO A 49 4.46 30.32 33.83
CA PRO A 49 5.36 29.83 32.80
C PRO A 49 4.66 28.77 31.96
N VAL A 50 4.79 28.90 30.64
CA VAL A 50 4.20 28.02 29.63
C VAL A 50 4.60 26.58 29.93
N ARG A 51 3.66 25.80 30.46
CA ARG A 51 3.81 24.36 30.68
C ARG A 51 3.83 23.70 29.31
N ARG A 52 5.02 23.56 28.71
CA ARG A 52 5.20 22.87 27.43
C ARG A 52 4.71 21.44 27.59
N SER A 53 3.61 21.11 26.91
CA SER A 53 3.16 19.74 26.79
C SER A 53 4.28 18.92 26.15
N SER A 54 4.63 17.80 26.77
CA SER A 54 5.60 16.78 26.35
C SER A 54 5.25 16.05 25.04
N ARG A 55 4.47 16.68 24.16
CA ARG A 55 3.97 16.10 22.90
C ARG A 55 4.79 16.54 21.68
N VAL A 56 6.06 16.81 21.88
CA VAL A 56 7.06 16.91 20.82
C VAL A 56 8.21 16.02 21.26
N GLN A 57 8.04 14.71 21.06
CA GLN A 57 9.19 13.82 21.03
C GLN A 57 10.09 14.26 19.89
N GLU A 58 11.35 14.41 20.23
CA GLU A 58 12.46 14.82 19.40
C GLU A 58 12.49 14.03 18.10
N LEU A 59 12.20 14.71 16.99
CA LEU A 59 12.54 14.25 15.66
C LEU A 59 14.07 14.30 15.56
N HIS A 60 14.72 13.14 15.63
CA HIS A 60 16.15 13.02 15.36
C HIS A 60 16.49 13.68 14.02
N PRO A 61 17.52 14.55 13.94
CA PRO A 61 17.90 15.28 12.74
C PRO A 61 18.48 14.41 11.60
N GLY A 62 18.50 13.08 11.74
CA GLY A 62 18.85 12.14 10.66
C GLY A 62 17.65 11.39 10.06
N SER A 63 16.46 11.54 10.61
CA SER A 63 15.24 10.92 10.10
C SER A 63 14.65 11.80 9.02
N ILE A 64 15.14 11.67 7.78
CA ILE A 64 14.44 12.19 6.59
C ILE A 64 13.14 11.38 6.47
N VAL A 65 12.14 11.76 7.24
CA VAL A 65 10.75 11.46 6.91
C VAL A 65 10.50 12.29 5.67
N ALA A 66 10.86 11.76 4.49
CA ALA A 66 10.41 12.36 3.25
C ALA A 66 8.87 12.32 3.32
N VAL A 67 8.28 13.48 3.63
CA VAL A 67 6.85 13.68 3.59
C VAL A 67 6.52 13.69 2.11
N TRP A 68 6.20 12.53 1.56
CA TRP A 68 5.59 12.44 0.25
C TRP A 68 4.07 12.50 0.44
N ASP A 69 3.39 13.32 -0.35
CA ASP A 69 1.94 13.56 -0.30
C ASP A 69 1.11 12.35 -0.79
N ALA A 70 1.39 11.15 -0.28
CA ALA A 70 0.57 9.99 -0.55
C ALA A 70 -0.76 10.13 0.19
N LYS A 71 -1.86 10.20 -0.57
CA LYS A 71 -3.20 10.16 0.03
C LYS A 71 -3.36 8.86 0.82
N PRO A 72 -3.69 8.91 2.13
CA PRO A 72 -3.88 7.72 2.92
C PRO A 72 -5.04 6.89 2.38
N VAL A 73 -4.86 5.57 2.35
CA VAL A 73 -5.94 4.62 2.07
C VAL A 73 -6.23 3.83 3.34
N LEU A 74 -7.52 3.67 3.65
CA LEU A 74 -7.94 2.88 4.79
C LEU A 74 -7.60 1.41 4.55
N MET A 75 -6.96 0.79 5.54
CA MET A 75 -6.57 -0.63 5.47
C MET A 75 -7.74 -1.54 5.12
N ARG A 76 -8.94 -1.25 5.60
CA ARG A 76 -10.15 -2.03 5.28
C ARG A 76 -10.41 -2.13 3.78
N ASP A 77 -10.17 -1.05 3.03
CA ASP A 77 -10.42 -1.01 1.59
C ASP A 77 -9.39 -1.88 0.85
N VAL A 78 -8.17 -1.93 1.42
CA VAL A 78 -7.04 -2.72 0.93
C VAL A 78 -7.27 -4.19 1.23
N VAL A 79 -7.74 -4.53 2.43
CA VAL A 79 -8.13 -5.87 2.89
C VAL A 79 -9.26 -6.44 2.03
N MET A 80 -10.33 -5.68 1.83
CA MET A 80 -11.46 -6.10 1.00
C MET A 80 -11.03 -6.35 -0.46
N LYS A 81 -10.14 -5.52 -1.00
CA LYS A 81 -9.59 -5.67 -2.36
C LYS A 81 -8.50 -6.75 -2.45
N LEU A 82 -7.85 -7.05 -1.33
CA LEU A 82 -6.91 -8.17 -1.15
C LEU A 82 -7.62 -9.48 -0.78
N GLY A 83 -8.94 -9.55 -1.00
CA GLY A 83 -9.57 -10.81 -1.43
C GLY A 83 -8.95 -11.40 -2.71
N LEU A 84 -7.89 -10.78 -3.29
CA LEU A 84 -6.86 -11.34 -4.17
C LEU A 84 -7.35 -12.10 -5.41
N HIS A 85 -8.59 -11.87 -5.81
CA HIS A 85 -9.12 -12.30 -7.11
C HIS A 85 -8.94 -11.22 -8.18
N ASP A 86 -8.97 -9.93 -7.80
CA ASP A 86 -8.95 -8.81 -8.76
C ASP A 86 -7.73 -7.89 -8.59
N THR A 87 -6.62 -8.32 -9.19
CA THR A 87 -5.35 -7.59 -9.21
C THR A 87 -5.44 -6.15 -9.77
N PRO A 88 -6.20 -5.89 -10.85
CA PRO A 88 -6.46 -4.53 -11.36
C PRO A 88 -6.98 -3.54 -10.31
N ASP A 89 -7.95 -3.94 -9.49
CA ASP A 89 -8.60 -3.03 -8.54
C ASP A 89 -7.68 -2.62 -7.40
N LEU A 90 -6.82 -3.54 -6.93
CA LEU A 90 -5.80 -3.25 -5.95
C LEU A 90 -4.79 -2.22 -6.48
N LEU A 91 -4.36 -2.35 -7.74
CA LEU A 91 -3.46 -1.40 -8.38
C LEU A 91 -4.10 -0.01 -8.49
N ARG A 92 -5.34 0.07 -8.96
CA ARG A 92 -6.05 1.35 -9.10
C ARG A 92 -6.26 2.02 -7.74
N ALA A 93 -6.59 1.24 -6.71
CA ALA A 93 -6.96 1.79 -5.42
C ALA A 93 -5.77 2.17 -4.55
N CYS A 94 -4.71 1.37 -4.55
CA CYS A 94 -3.70 1.37 -3.48
C CYS A 94 -2.27 1.65 -3.96
N LEU A 95 -1.99 1.59 -5.27
CA LEU A 95 -0.61 1.72 -5.78
C LEU A 95 0.01 3.05 -5.39
N GLY A 96 1.17 2.99 -4.72
CA GLY A 96 1.93 4.15 -4.27
C GLY A 96 1.27 4.94 -3.13
N LYS A 97 0.19 4.41 -2.54
CA LYS A 97 -0.50 5.05 -1.43
C LYS A 97 -0.09 4.43 -0.10
N GLU A 98 0.00 5.27 0.91
CA GLU A 98 0.25 4.84 2.27
C GLU A 98 -0.98 4.15 2.84
N LEU A 99 -0.75 2.98 3.42
CA LEU A 99 -1.74 2.17 4.08
C LEU A 99 -1.73 2.55 5.56
N VAL A 100 -2.80 3.22 5.99
CA VAL A 100 -2.97 3.59 7.39
C VAL A 100 -3.61 2.38 8.09
N PRO A 101 -2.90 1.68 8.99
CA PRO A 101 -2.84 2.15 10.39
C PRO A 101 -1.58 1.72 11.18
N GLY A 102 -0.82 2.66 11.76
CA GLY A 102 0.02 2.43 12.95
C GLY A 102 1.18 1.41 12.90
N GLY A 103 1.51 0.76 11.78
CA GLY A 103 2.69 -0.11 11.64
C GLY A 103 2.53 -1.35 10.74
N LYS A 104 3.59 -2.17 10.63
CA LYS A 104 3.63 -3.42 9.83
C LYS A 104 2.73 -4.54 10.36
N LEU A 105 2.68 -4.73 11.68
CA LEU A 105 1.85 -5.76 12.32
C LEU A 105 0.35 -5.61 11.99
N PRO A 106 -0.23 -4.39 12.08
CA PRO A 106 -1.60 -4.14 11.63
C PRO A 106 -1.86 -4.55 10.19
N VAL A 107 -0.96 -4.24 9.26
CA VAL A 107 -1.14 -4.55 7.84
C VAL A 107 -1.12 -6.06 7.59
N VAL A 108 -0.15 -6.77 8.16
CA VAL A 108 -0.03 -8.24 8.03
C VAL A 108 -1.25 -8.92 8.65
N ASN A 109 -1.68 -8.50 9.84
CA ASN A 109 -2.83 -9.09 10.53
C ASN A 109 -4.12 -8.87 9.75
N ALA A 110 -4.32 -7.67 9.23
CA ALA A 110 -5.48 -7.36 8.40
C ALA A 110 -5.48 -8.20 7.11
N LEU A 111 -4.31 -8.39 6.50
CA LEU A 111 -4.16 -9.24 5.32
C LEU A 111 -4.41 -10.72 5.59
N LYS A 112 -3.97 -11.23 6.74
CA LYS A 112 -4.28 -12.60 7.20
C LYS A 112 -5.78 -12.78 7.42
N ALA A 113 -6.44 -11.81 8.07
CA ALA A 113 -7.87 -11.85 8.29
C ALA A 113 -8.66 -11.87 6.97
N ALA A 114 -8.20 -11.14 5.96
CA ALA A 114 -8.78 -11.14 4.61
C ALA A 114 -8.57 -12.45 3.83
N ASN A 115 -7.53 -13.22 4.18
CA ASN A 115 -7.09 -14.39 3.44
C ASN A 115 -7.01 -15.60 4.38
N PRO A 116 -8.17 -16.21 4.71
CA PRO A 116 -8.19 -17.40 5.57
C PRO A 116 -7.30 -18.50 4.98
N GLY A 117 -6.45 -19.11 5.81
CA GLY A 117 -5.44 -20.08 5.38
C GLY A 117 -4.11 -19.46 4.90
N GLY A 118 -3.99 -18.13 4.89
CA GLY A 118 -2.75 -17.43 4.59
C GLY A 118 -1.64 -17.72 5.61
N VAL A 119 -0.50 -18.23 5.14
CA VAL A 119 0.65 -18.55 6.00
C VAL A 119 1.65 -17.40 5.95
N TYR A 120 1.97 -16.80 7.09
CA TYR A 120 3.00 -15.77 7.17
C TYR A 120 4.34 -16.35 7.59
N GLU A 121 5.35 -16.13 6.77
CA GLU A 121 6.70 -16.67 6.96
C GLU A 121 7.72 -15.55 6.74
N GLN A 122 8.44 -15.18 7.82
CA GLN A 122 9.39 -14.05 7.90
C GLN A 122 8.82 -12.69 7.49
N THR A 123 8.76 -12.46 6.18
CA THR A 123 8.44 -11.21 5.48
C THR A 123 7.54 -11.48 4.28
N SER A 124 6.94 -12.67 4.21
CA SER A 124 6.08 -13.10 3.12
C SER A 124 4.76 -13.60 3.68
N LEU A 125 3.63 -13.21 3.06
CA LEU A 125 2.34 -13.82 3.30
C LEU A 125 1.95 -14.66 2.08
N LEU A 126 1.74 -15.93 2.32
CA LEU A 126 1.42 -16.94 1.33
C LEU A 126 -0.09 -17.16 1.30
N CYS A 127 -0.79 -16.52 0.37
CA CYS A 127 -2.23 -16.69 0.18
C CYS A 127 -2.53 -17.78 -0.87
N THR A 128 -3.79 -18.16 -0.99
CA THR A 128 -4.24 -19.14 -1.99
C THR A 128 -4.01 -18.63 -3.42
N ASN A 129 -4.32 -17.35 -3.68
CA ASN A 129 -4.33 -16.78 -5.03
C ASN A 129 -3.14 -15.86 -5.33
N ALA A 130 -2.39 -15.44 -4.32
CA ALA A 130 -1.22 -14.58 -4.51
C ALA A 130 -0.16 -14.81 -3.44
N THR A 131 1.03 -14.25 -3.69
CA THR A 131 2.07 -14.14 -2.68
C THR A 131 2.33 -12.67 -2.41
N VAL A 132 2.44 -12.29 -1.15
CA VAL A 132 2.70 -10.92 -0.72
C VAL A 132 4.07 -10.86 -0.07
N LEU A 133 4.91 -9.93 -0.51
CA LEU A 133 6.21 -9.64 0.06
C LEU A 133 6.19 -8.31 0.82
N PHE A 134 6.78 -8.31 2.01
CA PHE A 134 6.96 -7.14 2.87
C PHE A 134 8.44 -6.77 2.94
N ALA A 135 8.87 -5.88 2.05
CA ALA A 135 10.20 -5.29 2.10
C ALA A 135 10.23 -4.16 3.13
N CYS A 136 11.34 -3.99 3.84
CA CYS A 136 11.55 -2.81 4.69
C CYS A 136 12.73 -2.00 4.11
N VAL A 137 12.55 -0.70 3.95
CA VAL A 137 13.64 0.22 3.61
C VAL A 137 14.20 0.74 4.93
N SER A 138 15.29 0.14 5.40
CA SER A 138 16.07 0.64 6.51
C SER A 138 17.56 0.35 6.25
N ALA A 139 18.43 1.16 6.83
CA ALA A 139 19.89 1.01 6.71
C ALA A 139 20.40 -0.38 7.15
N ILE A 140 19.62 -1.10 7.97
CA ILE A 140 20.01 -2.38 8.57
C ILE A 140 19.43 -3.56 7.78
N ASN A 141 18.50 -3.32 6.83
CA ASN A 141 17.75 -4.42 6.25
C ASN A 141 18.53 -5.14 5.13
N GLU A 142 19.16 -6.25 5.49
CA GLU A 142 19.89 -7.08 4.52
C GLU A 142 18.99 -7.84 3.54
N LEU A 143 17.68 -7.93 3.81
CA LEU A 143 16.77 -8.82 3.09
C LEU A 143 16.37 -8.32 1.71
N GLY A 144 16.33 -7.00 1.50
CA GLY A 144 15.80 -6.41 0.27
C GLY A 144 16.53 -5.13 -0.10
N ALA A 145 17.23 -5.13 -1.23
CA ALA A 145 17.89 -3.94 -1.76
C ALA A 145 17.22 -3.48 -3.05
N PHE A 146 16.73 -2.25 -3.06
CA PHE A 146 16.21 -1.61 -4.26
C PHE A 146 17.34 -1.00 -5.09
N SER A 147 17.15 -1.00 -6.40
CA SER A 147 18.03 -0.36 -7.36
C SER A 147 17.24 0.11 -8.57
N LYS A 148 17.77 1.10 -9.29
CA LYS A 148 17.18 1.61 -10.52
C LYS A 148 18.18 1.43 -11.66
N SER A 149 17.75 0.80 -12.74
CA SER A 149 18.56 0.61 -13.94
C SER A 149 18.92 1.95 -14.57
N ALA A 150 20.20 2.18 -14.86
CA ALA A 150 20.65 3.41 -15.54
C ALA A 150 20.08 3.51 -16.96
N THR A 151 20.00 2.37 -17.66
CA THR A 151 19.58 2.26 -19.06
C THR A 151 18.05 2.27 -19.19
N THR A 152 17.36 1.36 -18.52
CA THR A 152 15.90 1.17 -18.71
C THR A 152 15.05 2.00 -17.76
N LYS A 153 15.68 2.59 -16.72
CA LYS A 153 15.02 3.27 -15.61
C LYS A 153 14.06 2.39 -14.80
N ASP A 154 14.06 1.07 -15.04
CA ASP A 154 13.25 0.12 -14.29
C ASP A 154 13.78 -0.04 -12.86
N ILE A 155 12.86 -0.36 -11.95
CA ILE A 155 13.19 -0.58 -10.54
C ILE A 155 13.26 -2.07 -10.29
N SER A 156 14.34 -2.47 -9.65
CA SER A 156 14.60 -3.85 -9.29
C SER A 156 14.75 -4.01 -7.78
N LEU A 157 14.33 -5.16 -7.28
CA LEU A 157 14.48 -5.59 -5.89
C LEU A 157 15.35 -6.86 -5.86
N ALA A 158 16.52 -6.76 -5.25
CA ALA A 158 17.33 -7.92 -4.90
C ALA A 158 16.87 -8.42 -3.53
N TRP A 159 16.33 -9.65 -3.48
CA TRP A 159 15.73 -10.24 -2.30
C TRP A 159 16.55 -11.44 -1.82
N LYS A 160 17.04 -11.39 -0.59
CA LYS A 160 17.82 -12.46 0.02
C LYS A 160 16.93 -13.36 0.88
N THR A 161 17.02 -14.66 0.65
CA THR A 161 16.43 -15.69 1.50
C THR A 161 17.49 -16.69 1.94
N THR A 162 17.12 -17.59 2.84
CA THR A 162 18.00 -18.70 3.24
C THR A 162 17.52 -20.01 2.61
N ASN A 163 18.44 -20.92 2.35
CA ASN A 163 18.19 -22.25 1.82
C ASN A 163 17.98 -23.29 2.93
N ALA A 164 17.64 -22.85 4.14
CA ALA A 164 17.28 -23.78 5.21
C ALA A 164 15.98 -24.50 4.83
N LYS A 165 15.86 -25.79 5.18
CA LYS A 165 14.72 -26.65 4.84
C LYS A 165 13.36 -26.01 5.17
N ARG A 166 13.29 -25.28 6.30
CA ARG A 166 12.08 -24.55 6.71
C ARG A 166 11.58 -23.56 5.65
N TYR A 167 12.46 -22.90 4.89
CA TYR A 167 12.10 -21.91 3.87
C TYR A 167 12.02 -22.48 2.45
N GLU A 168 12.16 -23.80 2.28
CA GLU A 168 12.13 -24.41 0.95
C GLU A 168 10.78 -24.20 0.25
N GLN A 169 9.69 -24.21 1.02
CA GLN A 169 8.35 -23.96 0.48
C GLN A 169 8.20 -22.51 0.03
N LEU A 170 8.65 -21.54 0.84
CA LEU A 170 8.71 -20.12 0.45
C LEU A 170 9.55 -19.92 -0.82
N ASN A 171 10.76 -20.48 -0.86
CA ASN A 171 11.65 -20.36 -2.02
C ASN A 171 11.04 -20.96 -3.29
N ARG A 172 10.34 -22.10 -3.17
CA ARG A 172 9.60 -22.70 -4.30
C ARG A 172 8.42 -21.84 -4.74
N ARG A 173 7.66 -21.27 -3.81
CA ARG A 173 6.54 -20.37 -4.14
C ARG A 173 7.01 -19.06 -4.76
N LEU A 174 8.06 -18.44 -4.23
CA LEU A 174 8.68 -17.24 -4.82
C LEU A 174 9.13 -17.49 -6.25
N TYR A 175 9.82 -18.61 -6.49
CA TYR A 175 10.26 -18.97 -7.83
C TYR A 175 9.06 -19.19 -8.78
N ARG A 176 8.02 -19.92 -8.34
CA ARG A 176 6.83 -20.17 -9.15
C ARG A 176 6.01 -18.90 -9.42
N ALA A 177 5.67 -18.14 -8.38
CA ALA A 177 4.89 -16.91 -8.50
C ALA A 177 5.58 -15.91 -9.42
N ALA A 178 6.89 -15.71 -9.26
CA ALA A 178 7.64 -14.75 -10.04
C ALA A 178 7.87 -15.19 -11.49
N ARG A 179 7.96 -16.50 -11.77
CA ARG A 179 8.08 -17.04 -13.14
C ARG A 179 6.75 -16.99 -13.91
N VAL A 180 5.62 -17.30 -13.25
CA VAL A 180 4.30 -17.35 -13.91
C VAL A 180 3.68 -15.96 -14.05
N SER A 181 3.92 -15.05 -13.11
CA SER A 181 3.43 -13.66 -13.17
C SER A 181 3.99 -12.85 -14.35
N ALA A 182 5.06 -13.31 -15.00
CA ALA A 182 5.61 -12.71 -16.21
C ALA A 182 4.94 -13.22 -17.51
N ALA A 183 4.26 -14.37 -17.47
CA ALA A 183 3.92 -15.12 -18.68
C ALA A 183 2.40 -15.29 -18.93
N THR A 184 1.54 -15.23 -17.91
CA THR A 184 0.10 -15.52 -18.09
C THR A 184 -0.80 -14.76 -17.09
N SER A 185 -2.03 -14.45 -17.51
CA SER A 185 -3.10 -13.91 -16.65
C SER A 185 -3.50 -14.84 -15.49
N ASN A 186 -3.15 -16.12 -15.58
CA ASN A 186 -3.54 -17.16 -14.62
C ASN A 186 -2.46 -17.41 -13.54
N GLY A 187 -1.34 -16.70 -13.61
CA GLY A 187 -0.30 -16.76 -12.61
C GLY A 187 -0.72 -16.14 -11.29
N LYS A 188 -0.33 -16.75 -10.18
CA LYS A 188 -0.48 -16.16 -8.85
C LYS A 188 0.46 -14.95 -8.75
N PRO A 189 -0.06 -13.70 -8.69
CA PRO A 189 0.78 -12.53 -8.69
C PRO A 189 1.64 -12.46 -7.43
N LEU A 190 2.81 -11.85 -7.57
CA LEU A 190 3.69 -11.51 -6.47
C LEU A 190 3.53 -10.01 -6.16
N HIS A 191 2.89 -9.68 -5.05
CA HIS A 191 2.66 -8.30 -4.61
C HIS A 191 3.75 -7.82 -3.68
N LEU A 192 4.10 -6.54 -3.76
CA LEU A 192 5.10 -5.90 -2.90
C LEU A 192 4.47 -4.82 -2.02
N PHE A 193 4.70 -4.93 -0.72
CA PHE A 193 4.44 -3.91 0.29
C PHE A 193 5.78 -3.46 0.84
N VAL A 194 6.00 -2.14 0.86
CA VAL A 194 7.24 -1.53 1.32
C VAL A 194 6.97 -0.81 2.63
N CYS A 195 7.68 -1.22 3.66
CA CYS A 195 7.68 -0.62 4.97
C CYS A 195 8.79 0.43 5.05
N PHE A 196 8.49 1.63 5.51
CA PHE A 196 9.45 2.70 5.72
C PHE A 196 9.62 3.01 7.21
N GLY A 197 10.85 3.30 7.62
CA GLY A 197 11.22 3.69 8.99
C GLY A 197 11.51 2.53 9.94
N ALA A 198 12.18 2.83 11.05
CA ALA A 198 12.66 1.85 12.04
C ALA A 198 11.54 1.00 12.68
N THR A 199 10.36 1.59 12.85
CA THR A 199 9.18 0.91 13.44
C THR A 199 8.24 0.32 12.40
N ASN A 200 8.61 0.38 11.11
CA ASN A 200 7.70 0.07 10.00
C ASN A 200 6.38 0.85 10.08
N ALA A 201 6.43 2.10 10.58
CA ALA A 201 5.25 2.91 10.85
C ALA A 201 4.41 3.17 9.59
N ARG A 202 5.06 3.17 8.42
CA ARG A 202 4.43 3.46 7.14
C ARG A 202 4.59 2.29 6.21
N VAL A 203 3.48 1.82 5.63
CA VAL A 203 3.49 0.75 4.64
C VAL A 203 2.85 1.26 3.35
N VAL A 204 3.51 1.04 2.23
CA VAL A 204 3.02 1.42 0.91
C VAL A 204 2.88 0.18 0.05
N TYR A 205 1.77 0.04 -0.66
CA TYR A 205 1.67 -0.97 -1.71
C TYR A 205 2.42 -0.49 -2.96
N ALA A 206 3.52 -1.16 -3.30
CA ALA A 206 4.41 -0.77 -4.39
C ALA A 206 4.07 -1.42 -5.74
N GLY A 207 3.11 -2.35 -5.77
CA GLY A 207 2.66 -3.01 -7.00
C GLY A 207 3.11 -4.46 -7.10
N ARG A 208 3.27 -4.95 -8.33
CA ARG A 208 3.62 -6.34 -8.62
C ARG A 208 5.10 -6.52 -8.98
N LEU A 209 5.60 -7.70 -8.65
CA LEU A 209 6.94 -8.15 -8.95
C LEU A 209 6.91 -9.27 -9.99
N ALA A 210 7.85 -9.21 -10.94
CA ALA A 210 8.16 -10.28 -11.87
C ALA A 210 9.60 -10.75 -11.64
N LEU A 211 9.89 -12.03 -11.91
CA LEU A 211 11.26 -12.52 -11.84
C LEU A 211 12.08 -11.93 -12.99
N ALA A 212 13.10 -11.13 -12.67
CA ALA A 212 13.99 -10.57 -13.67
C ALA A 212 15.07 -11.58 -14.08
N GLN A 213 15.57 -12.37 -13.12
CA GLN A 213 16.64 -13.35 -13.35
C GLN A 213 16.41 -14.61 -12.53
N SER A 214 16.89 -15.74 -13.05
CA SER A 214 16.92 -17.00 -12.30
C SER A 214 17.62 -16.78 -10.95
N PRO A 215 17.11 -17.38 -9.86
CA PRO A 215 17.70 -17.15 -8.54
C PRO A 215 19.15 -17.63 -8.50
N ALA A 216 20.05 -16.76 -8.06
CA ALA A 216 21.45 -17.10 -7.88
C ALA A 216 21.65 -17.76 -6.51
N LYS A 217 22.49 -18.81 -6.46
CA LYS A 217 23.07 -19.27 -5.20
C LYS A 217 24.16 -18.29 -4.80
N THR A 218 24.05 -17.72 -3.61
CA THR A 218 25.12 -16.92 -3.03
C THR A 218 25.90 -17.75 -2.01
N GLU A 219 27.00 -17.22 -1.50
CA GLU A 219 27.80 -17.85 -0.44
C GLU A 219 26.92 -18.33 0.75
N LYS A 220 27.34 -19.43 1.39
CA LYS A 220 26.79 -19.94 2.66
C LYS A 220 25.26 -20.12 2.68
N LYS A 221 24.71 -21.00 1.84
CA LYS A 221 23.29 -21.43 1.87
C LYS A 221 22.29 -20.27 1.74
N LYS A 222 22.68 -19.12 1.19
CA LYS A 222 21.77 -18.02 0.88
C LYS A 222 21.32 -18.13 -0.58
N LYS A 223 20.08 -17.71 -0.85
CA LYS A 223 19.52 -17.66 -2.20
C LYS A 223 19.08 -16.23 -2.47
N MET A 224 19.46 -15.71 -3.63
CA MET A 224 19.12 -14.36 -4.04
C MET A 224 18.15 -14.40 -5.21
N PHE A 225 17.06 -13.67 -5.10
CA PHE A 225 16.08 -13.46 -6.15
C PHE A 225 16.22 -12.03 -6.66
N PHE A 226 16.15 -11.86 -7.97
CA PHE A 226 16.11 -10.55 -8.60
C PHE A 226 14.74 -10.35 -9.20
N PHE A 227 14.00 -9.40 -8.65
CA PHE A 227 12.67 -9.05 -9.11
C PHE A 227 12.68 -7.70 -9.82
N GLN A 228 11.89 -7.56 -10.87
CA GLN A 228 11.55 -6.29 -11.49
C GLN A 228 10.18 -5.83 -11.00
N LEU A 229 10.08 -4.55 -10.64
CA LEU A 229 8.81 -3.95 -10.25
C LEU A 229 8.02 -3.54 -11.49
N VAL A 230 7.02 -4.36 -11.85
CA VAL A 230 6.21 -4.23 -13.07
C VAL A 230 5.49 -2.88 -13.11
N ASP A 231 4.96 -2.46 -11.97
CA ASP A 231 4.18 -1.22 -11.85
C ASP A 231 5.04 -0.01 -11.43
N GLY A 232 6.38 -0.15 -11.45
CA GLY A 232 7.31 0.86 -10.93
C GLY A 232 7.22 2.22 -11.62
N LYS A 233 6.88 2.26 -12.91
CA LYS A 233 6.70 3.51 -13.69
C LYS A 233 5.48 4.33 -13.24
N LYS A 234 4.52 3.70 -12.55
CA LYS A 234 3.28 4.34 -12.08
C LYS A 234 3.41 4.89 -10.66
N LEU A 235 4.51 4.62 -9.96
CA LEU A 235 4.76 5.13 -8.62
C LEU A 235 5.17 6.61 -8.66
N SER A 236 4.78 7.36 -7.61
CA SER A 236 5.15 8.76 -7.48
C SER A 236 6.67 8.91 -7.27
N LYS A 237 7.24 10.02 -7.74
CA LYS A 237 8.67 10.32 -7.57
C LYS A 237 9.11 10.27 -6.09
N GLY A 238 8.24 10.70 -5.18
CA GLY A 238 8.50 10.68 -3.73
C GLY A 238 8.68 9.25 -3.19
N VAL A 239 7.74 8.36 -3.50
CA VAL A 239 7.83 6.94 -3.10
C VAL A 239 9.05 6.28 -3.74
N LEU A 240 9.33 6.56 -5.01
CA LEU A 240 10.50 6.00 -5.69
C LEU A 240 11.81 6.47 -5.08
N SER A 241 11.93 7.76 -4.80
CA SER A 241 13.12 8.34 -4.15
C SER A 241 13.36 7.63 -2.81
N ALA A 242 12.31 7.48 -2.01
CA ALA A 242 12.40 6.82 -0.72
C ALA A 242 12.77 5.35 -0.78
N MET A 243 12.23 4.61 -1.76
CA MET A 243 12.60 3.21 -1.96
C MET A 243 14.08 3.05 -2.31
N LEU A 244 14.66 4.04 -2.98
CA LEU A 244 16.04 4.04 -3.47
C LEU A 244 17.02 4.69 -2.49
N GLN A 245 16.55 5.30 -1.40
CA GLN A 245 17.40 5.81 -0.33
C GLN A 245 18.08 4.65 0.38
N ARG A 246 19.40 4.76 0.54
CA ARG A 246 20.26 3.84 1.30
C ARG A 246 20.84 4.56 2.49
#